data_AF-A0A7S0AR19-F1
#
_entry.id   AF-A0A7S0AR19-F1
#
_cell.length_a   1.000
_cell.length_b   1.000
_cell.length_c   1.000
_cell.angle_alpha   90.00
_cell.angle_beta   90.00
_cell.angle_gamma   90.00
#
_symmetry.space_group_name_H-M   'P 1'
#
loop_
_entity.id
_entity.type
_entity.pdbx_description
1 polymer ?
#
loop_
_entity_poly.entity_id
_entity_poly.type
_entity_poly.pdbx_seq_one_letter_code
_entity_poly.pdbx_strand_id
1 'polypeptide(L)'
;KGMRCNVTQFVGSLFLTSGGPVSNSKVSIVASDMGNAVAQLTDIVSGGGRVETVFSAGGAVDGALVSISLDRTGNAAAKDLEIREGALIEGILESSGTIQNSDARVRLVDSASIFLVGTLTATDSTLLGPIIEDSLTLAAIDLTLKN
;
A
#
# COMPACT_ATOMS: atom_id res chain seq x y z
N LYS A 1 -20.26 -4.19 16.04
CA LYS A 1 -19.07 -4.85 16.64
C LYS A 1 -17.91 -4.61 15.70
N GLY A 2 -16.95 -3.75 16.06
CA GLY A 2 -15.81 -3.42 15.18
C GLY A 2 -14.75 -4.51 15.23
N MET A 3 -14.26 -4.92 14.07
CA MET A 3 -13.10 -5.81 13.94
C MET A 3 -11.84 -4.97 14.20
N ARG A 4 -11.00 -5.39 15.15
CA ARG A 4 -9.66 -4.82 15.36
C ARG A 4 -8.64 -5.87 14.93
N CYS A 5 -7.97 -5.64 13.82
CA CYS A 5 -6.86 -6.46 13.37
C CYS A 5 -5.56 -5.75 13.76
N ASN A 6 -4.75 -6.38 14.63
CA ASN A 6 -3.41 -5.91 14.97
C ASN A 6 -2.42 -6.91 14.37
N VAL A 7 -1.65 -6.49 13.37
CA VAL A 7 -0.57 -7.28 12.76
C VAL A 7 0.75 -6.59 13.09
N THR A 8 1.71 -7.31 13.69
CA THR A 8 2.92 -6.68 14.28
C THR A 8 4.24 -7.10 13.62
N GLN A 9 4.23 -7.96 12.61
CA GLN A 9 5.35 -8.13 11.68
C GLN A 9 4.96 -9.08 10.56
N PHE A 10 5.32 -8.75 9.32
CA PHE A 10 5.15 -9.64 8.19
C PHE A 10 6.44 -9.65 7.36
N VAL A 11 7.03 -10.83 7.20
CA VAL A 11 8.09 -11.08 6.22
C VAL A 11 7.39 -11.64 4.99
N GLY A 12 6.85 -10.75 4.18
CA GLY A 12 6.01 -11.04 3.00
C GLY A 12 5.21 -9.80 2.59
N SER A 13 4.35 -9.93 1.58
CA SER A 13 3.41 -8.89 1.16
C SER A 13 2.22 -8.80 2.14
N LEU A 14 1.86 -7.58 2.58
CA LEU A 14 0.67 -7.35 3.39
C LEU A 14 -0.55 -7.26 2.48
N PHE A 15 -1.52 -8.15 2.72
CA PHE A 15 -2.85 -8.07 2.14
C PHE A 15 -3.90 -8.23 3.23
N LEU A 16 -4.77 -7.24 3.38
CA LEU A 16 -5.97 -7.36 4.21
C LEU A 16 -7.20 -7.32 3.30
N THR A 17 -7.88 -8.45 3.18
CA THR A 17 -9.12 -8.56 2.40
C THR A 17 -10.35 -8.81 3.29
N SER A 18 -11.45 -8.11 3.02
CA SER A 18 -12.74 -8.34 3.69
C SER A 18 -13.58 -9.46 3.05
N GLY A 19 -13.21 -9.96 1.86
CA GLY A 19 -13.99 -10.96 1.10
C GLY A 19 -15.39 -10.51 0.64
N GLY A 20 -15.78 -9.25 0.93
CA GLY A 20 -17.10 -8.68 0.62
C GLY A 20 -17.17 -7.19 0.99
N PRO A 21 -18.34 -6.54 0.92
CA PRO A 21 -18.47 -5.11 1.16
C PRO A 21 -18.12 -4.71 2.60
N VAL A 22 -17.62 -3.49 2.76
CA VAL A 22 -17.29 -2.89 4.06
C VAL A 22 -18.21 -1.71 4.31
N SER A 23 -19.12 -1.83 5.27
CA SER A 23 -20.11 -0.76 5.54
C SER A 23 -20.13 -0.34 7.00
N ASN A 24 -20.32 0.97 7.24
CA ASN A 24 -20.50 1.57 8.57
C ASN A 24 -19.44 1.13 9.59
N SER A 25 -18.21 1.00 9.13
CA SER A 25 -17.11 0.37 9.86
C SER A 25 -15.93 1.32 10.03
N LYS A 26 -15.11 1.02 11.04
CA LYS A 26 -13.80 1.68 11.21
C LYS A 26 -12.72 0.65 10.92
N VAL A 27 -11.95 0.89 9.88
CA VAL A 27 -10.79 0.09 9.50
C VAL A 27 -9.55 0.91 9.83
N SER A 28 -8.64 0.35 10.63
CA SER A 28 -7.38 0.98 10.98
C SER A 28 -6.26 0.00 10.73
N ILE A 29 -5.34 0.37 9.84
CA ILE A 29 -4.17 -0.43 9.48
C ILE A 29 -2.93 0.40 9.81
N VAL A 30 -2.05 -0.17 10.60
CA VAL A 30 -0.75 0.40 10.90
C VAL A 30 0.28 -0.67 10.56
N ALA A 31 1.17 -0.35 9.66
CA ALA A 31 2.24 -1.24 9.26
C ALA A 31 3.58 -0.49 9.26
N SER A 32 4.60 -1.18 9.73
CA SER A 32 5.96 -0.64 9.80
C SER A 32 6.97 -1.68 9.36
N ASP A 33 8.03 -1.25 8.69
CA ASP A 33 9.17 -2.09 8.31
C ASP A 33 8.81 -3.31 7.43
N MET A 34 7.71 -3.26 6.67
CA MET A 34 7.29 -4.37 5.82
C MET A 34 7.78 -4.23 4.38
N GLY A 35 7.97 -5.34 3.68
CA GLY A 35 8.27 -5.32 2.25
C GLY A 35 9.60 -4.63 1.89
N ASN A 36 10.54 -4.53 2.82
CA ASN A 36 11.84 -3.90 2.60
C ASN A 36 12.86 -4.89 2.02
N ALA A 37 13.73 -4.44 1.12
CA ALA A 37 14.83 -5.22 0.56
C ALA A 37 16.19 -4.55 0.75
N VAL A 38 17.20 -5.39 0.97
CA VAL A 38 18.62 -5.01 0.93
C VAL A 38 19.35 -6.03 0.05
N ALA A 39 19.93 -5.58 -1.05
CA ALA A 39 20.68 -6.41 -2.00
C ALA A 39 22.10 -5.84 -2.23
N GLN A 40 23.09 -6.71 -2.40
CA GLN A 40 24.48 -6.26 -2.65
C GLN A 40 24.73 -5.84 -4.11
N LEU A 41 24.01 -6.45 -5.05
CA LEU A 41 24.15 -6.21 -6.48
C LEU A 41 22.82 -5.68 -7.03
N THR A 42 22.02 -6.54 -7.64
CA THR A 42 20.75 -6.13 -8.25
C THR A 42 19.59 -6.62 -7.42
N ASP A 43 18.65 -5.72 -7.17
CA ASP A 43 17.34 -6.04 -6.65
C ASP A 43 16.32 -5.98 -7.79
N ILE A 44 15.42 -6.97 -7.88
CA ILE A 44 14.45 -7.07 -8.99
C ILE A 44 13.05 -7.20 -8.40
N VAL A 45 12.15 -6.33 -8.86
CA VAL A 45 10.71 -6.40 -8.61
C VAL A 45 10.01 -6.62 -9.95
N SER A 46 9.15 -7.64 -10.04
CA SER A 46 8.52 -8.02 -11.30
C SER A 46 7.10 -8.54 -11.09
N GLY A 47 6.15 -8.02 -11.87
CA GLY A 47 4.79 -8.57 -11.96
C GLY A 47 3.93 -8.40 -10.70
N GLY A 48 4.20 -7.38 -9.89
CA GLY A 48 3.49 -7.10 -8.64
C GLY A 48 4.25 -6.15 -7.71
N GLY A 49 3.78 -6.11 -6.46
CA GLY A 49 4.33 -5.29 -5.38
C GLY A 49 5.29 -6.03 -4.43
N ARG A 50 6.26 -5.32 -3.81
CA ARG A 50 6.86 -5.86 -2.55
C ARG A 50 5.83 -5.84 -1.43
N VAL A 51 5.10 -4.74 -1.37
CA VAL A 51 3.81 -4.62 -0.71
C VAL A 51 2.81 -4.49 -1.83
N GLU A 52 1.79 -5.33 -1.80
CA GLU A 52 0.78 -5.32 -2.85
C GLU A 52 -0.32 -4.35 -2.43
N THR A 53 -1.60 -4.75 -2.48
CA THR A 53 -2.69 -3.95 -1.94
C THR A 53 -2.79 -4.07 -0.42
N VAL A 54 -2.54 -2.96 0.30
CA VAL A 54 -2.61 -2.93 1.77
C VAL A 54 -4.00 -3.27 2.31
N PHE A 55 -5.07 -2.74 1.70
CA PHE A 55 -6.45 -3.08 2.00
C PHE A 55 -7.28 -3.23 0.73
N SER A 56 -7.94 -4.38 0.60
CA SER A 56 -8.81 -4.70 -0.53
C SER A 56 -10.19 -5.10 -0.05
N ALA A 57 -11.21 -4.35 -0.45
CA ALA A 57 -12.60 -4.72 -0.22
C ALA A 57 -13.14 -5.54 -1.39
N GLY A 58 -13.69 -6.73 -1.10
CA GLY A 58 -14.35 -7.58 -2.11
C GLY A 58 -15.72 -7.07 -2.57
N GLY A 59 -16.01 -5.79 -2.37
CA GLY A 59 -17.24 -5.09 -2.75
C GLY A 59 -17.22 -3.65 -2.22
N ALA A 60 -18.33 -2.93 -2.36
CA ALA A 60 -18.41 -1.50 -2.02
C ALA A 60 -17.94 -1.16 -0.59
N VAL A 61 -17.34 0.02 -0.45
CA VAL A 61 -16.98 0.63 0.84
C VAL A 61 -17.90 1.82 1.09
N ASP A 62 -18.80 1.73 2.08
CA ASP A 62 -19.85 2.74 2.33
C ASP A 62 -19.96 3.16 3.80
N GLY A 63 -20.00 4.46 4.07
CA GLY A 63 -20.12 4.98 5.44
C GLY A 63 -18.94 4.58 6.33
N ALA A 64 -17.79 4.25 5.76
CA ALA A 64 -16.63 3.73 6.48
C ALA A 64 -15.60 4.82 6.78
N LEU A 65 -14.89 4.66 7.88
CA LEU A 65 -13.65 5.39 8.15
C LEU A 65 -12.49 4.42 7.98
N VAL A 66 -11.68 4.65 6.95
CA VAL A 66 -10.48 3.86 6.65
C VAL A 66 -9.25 4.70 6.98
N SER A 67 -8.42 4.24 7.89
CA SER A 67 -7.15 4.88 8.26
C SER A 67 -6.00 3.91 8.03
N ILE A 68 -5.06 4.28 7.17
CA ILE A 68 -3.88 3.48 6.84
C ILE A 68 -2.63 4.31 7.14
N SER A 69 -1.72 3.77 7.94
CA SER A 69 -0.42 4.38 8.23
C SER A 69 0.68 3.38 7.90
N LEU A 70 1.53 3.73 6.95
CA LEU A 70 2.73 2.97 6.59
C LEU A 70 3.97 3.75 7.03
N ASP A 71 4.89 3.06 7.72
CA ASP A 71 6.17 3.60 8.17
C ASP A 71 7.31 2.70 7.67
N ARG A 72 8.34 3.27 7.06
CA ARG A 72 9.52 2.53 6.57
C ARG A 72 9.15 1.25 5.80
N THR A 73 8.15 1.33 4.93
CA THR A 73 7.52 0.18 4.27
C THR A 73 7.76 0.21 2.77
N GLY A 74 8.05 -0.94 2.15
CA GLY A 74 8.28 -1.05 0.71
C GLY A 74 9.58 -0.39 0.25
N ASN A 75 10.63 -0.37 1.07
CA ASN A 75 11.89 0.28 0.72
C ASN A 75 12.88 -0.67 0.04
N ALA A 76 13.75 -0.16 -0.82
CA ALA A 76 14.80 -0.94 -1.47
C ALA A 76 16.16 -0.28 -1.29
N ALA A 77 17.15 -1.05 -0.83
CA ALA A 77 18.55 -0.66 -0.77
C ALA A 77 19.39 -1.63 -1.61
N ALA A 78 19.96 -1.16 -2.71
CA ALA A 78 20.73 -2.03 -3.62
C ALA A 78 21.87 -1.29 -4.31
N LYS A 79 22.74 -2.00 -5.02
CA LYS A 79 23.60 -1.34 -6.00
C LYS A 79 22.75 -0.92 -7.19
N ASP A 80 22.07 -1.87 -7.83
CA ASP A 80 21.15 -1.63 -8.93
C ASP A 80 19.75 -2.10 -8.55
N LEU A 81 18.71 -1.41 -9.02
CA LEU A 81 17.31 -1.82 -8.84
C LEU A 81 16.62 -1.85 -10.20
N GLU A 82 15.92 -2.94 -10.46
CA GLU A 82 15.09 -3.12 -11.64
C GLU A 82 13.64 -3.39 -11.23
N ILE A 83 12.72 -2.60 -11.78
CA ILE A 83 11.28 -2.78 -11.60
C ILE A 83 10.65 -2.97 -12.99
N ARG A 84 9.94 -4.09 -13.17
CA ARG A 84 9.26 -4.44 -14.43
C ARG A 84 7.81 -4.77 -14.15
N GLU A 85 6.87 -4.05 -14.75
CA GLU A 85 5.43 -4.31 -14.57
C GLU A 85 5.05 -4.44 -13.09
N GLY A 86 5.56 -3.55 -12.23
CA GLY A 86 5.41 -3.69 -10.77
C GLY A 86 5.65 -2.42 -9.97
N ALA A 87 5.67 -2.57 -8.65
CA ALA A 87 5.89 -1.48 -7.70
C ALA A 87 6.58 -1.90 -6.41
N LEU A 88 7.14 -0.94 -5.66
CA LEU A 88 7.57 -1.26 -4.30
C LEU A 88 6.35 -1.39 -3.37
N ILE A 89 5.38 -0.49 -3.53
CA ILE A 89 4.03 -0.60 -2.97
C ILE A 89 3.05 -0.52 -4.14
N GLU A 90 2.28 -1.57 -4.40
CA GLU A 90 1.37 -1.64 -5.55
C GLU A 90 0.09 -0.86 -5.33
N GLY A 91 -0.53 -1.00 -4.16
CA GLY A 91 -1.80 -0.33 -3.86
C GLY A 91 -2.01 -0.13 -2.37
N ILE A 92 -2.80 0.88 -1.99
CA ILE A 92 -3.09 1.12 -0.58
C ILE A 92 -4.53 0.75 -0.23
N LEU A 93 -5.50 1.34 -0.93
CA LEU A 93 -6.92 1.09 -0.72
C LEU A 93 -7.56 0.75 -2.06
N GLU A 94 -8.00 -0.50 -2.17
CA GLU A 94 -8.72 -1.00 -3.33
C GLU A 94 -10.11 -1.48 -2.91
N SER A 95 -11.04 -1.39 -3.83
CA SER A 95 -12.37 -1.95 -3.71
C SER A 95 -12.75 -2.51 -5.07
N SER A 96 -13.54 -3.58 -5.12
CA SER A 96 -14.14 -4.07 -6.37
C SER A 96 -15.49 -3.40 -6.68
N GLY A 97 -15.85 -2.37 -5.91
CA GLY A 97 -17.05 -1.55 -6.09
C GLY A 97 -16.87 -0.14 -5.52
N THR A 98 -17.89 0.70 -5.62
CA THR A 98 -17.76 2.13 -5.27
C THR A 98 -17.34 2.36 -3.82
N ILE A 99 -16.41 3.30 -3.63
CA ILE A 99 -16.10 3.90 -2.31
C ILE A 99 -16.92 5.18 -2.18
N GLN A 100 -17.91 5.17 -1.30
CA GLN A 100 -18.89 6.26 -1.14
C GLN A 100 -19.14 6.61 0.32
N ASN A 101 -19.52 7.87 0.59
CA ASN A 101 -19.86 8.38 1.93
C ASN A 101 -18.82 8.02 3.02
N SER A 102 -17.57 7.83 2.61
CA SER A 102 -16.51 7.31 3.46
C SER A 102 -15.40 8.34 3.58
N ASP A 103 -14.63 8.21 4.66
CA ASP A 103 -13.42 8.99 4.90
C ASP A 103 -12.21 8.06 4.79
N ALA A 104 -11.27 8.42 3.93
CA ALA A 104 -10.00 7.70 3.79
C ALA A 104 -8.85 8.59 4.26
N ARG A 105 -8.03 8.08 5.18
CA ARG A 105 -6.81 8.74 5.65
C ARG A 105 -5.62 7.84 5.38
N VAL A 106 -4.66 8.35 4.62
CA VAL A 106 -3.45 7.62 4.30
C VAL A 106 -2.25 8.44 4.75
N ARG A 107 -1.40 7.83 5.56
CA ARG A 107 -0.13 8.39 5.99
C ARG A 107 1.00 7.48 5.55
N LEU A 108 1.95 8.03 4.80
CA LEU A 108 3.18 7.37 4.40
C LEU A 108 4.35 8.12 5.03
N VAL A 109 5.19 7.38 5.74
CA VAL A 109 6.46 7.88 6.31
C VAL A 109 7.57 6.98 5.83
N ASP A 110 8.58 7.55 5.20
CA ASP A 110 9.79 6.86 4.72
C ASP A 110 9.47 5.57 3.94
N SER A 111 8.39 5.58 3.16
CA SER A 111 7.84 4.38 2.49
C SER A 111 8.02 4.49 0.98
N ALA A 112 8.10 3.35 0.28
CA ALA A 112 8.45 3.27 -1.14
C ALA A 112 9.76 4.02 -1.50
N SER A 113 10.71 4.06 -0.56
CA SER A 113 11.97 4.77 -0.66
C SER A 113 13.08 3.89 -1.22
N ILE A 114 13.96 4.49 -2.02
CA ILE A 114 15.05 3.80 -2.69
C ILE A 114 16.39 4.38 -2.24
N PHE A 115 17.32 3.51 -1.88
CA PHE A 115 18.73 3.84 -1.68
C PHE A 115 19.60 3.05 -2.65
N LEU A 116 20.19 3.73 -3.64
CA LEU A 116 21.02 3.10 -4.67
C LEU A 116 22.42 3.68 -4.71
N VAL A 117 23.37 2.83 -5.11
CA VAL A 117 24.73 3.23 -5.46
C VAL A 117 24.92 3.31 -6.98
N GLY A 118 24.16 2.50 -7.74
CA GLY A 118 24.18 2.38 -9.19
C GLY A 118 22.87 2.84 -9.81
N THR A 119 22.27 2.01 -10.67
CA THR A 119 21.15 2.41 -11.55
C THR A 119 19.78 1.94 -11.07
N LEU A 120 18.76 2.78 -11.29
CA LEU A 120 17.35 2.38 -11.27
C LEU A 120 16.87 2.20 -12.72
N THR A 121 16.35 1.02 -13.06
CA THR A 121 15.64 0.75 -14.31
C THR A 121 14.18 0.46 -13.98
N ALA A 122 13.25 1.21 -14.58
CA ALA A 122 11.82 1.02 -14.39
C ALA A 122 11.12 0.95 -15.75
N THR A 123 10.47 -0.17 -16.03
CA THR A 123 9.70 -0.41 -17.27
C THR A 123 8.26 -0.71 -16.91
N ASP A 124 7.33 0.11 -17.39
CA ASP A 124 5.89 -0.01 -17.09
C ASP A 124 5.62 -0.18 -15.58
N SER A 125 6.31 0.63 -14.77
CA SER A 125 6.42 0.44 -13.32
C SER A 125 6.25 1.75 -12.55
N THR A 126 5.92 1.62 -11.27
CA THR A 126 5.88 2.74 -10.31
C THR A 126 6.69 2.39 -9.06
N LEU A 127 6.97 3.36 -8.19
CA LEU A 127 7.49 3.05 -6.85
C LEU A 127 6.35 2.82 -5.86
N LEU A 128 5.35 3.67 -5.97
CA LEU A 128 4.08 3.62 -5.27
C LEU A 128 3.00 3.67 -6.34
N GLY A 129 2.18 2.62 -6.43
CA GLY A 129 0.99 2.59 -7.27
C GLY A 129 -0.17 3.35 -6.63
N PRO A 130 -1.42 3.10 -7.06
CA PRO A 130 -2.56 3.88 -6.62
C PRO A 130 -2.76 3.90 -5.10
N ILE A 131 -2.93 5.11 -4.55
CA ILE A 131 -3.30 5.25 -3.13
C ILE A 131 -4.75 4.81 -2.93
N ILE A 132 -5.63 5.14 -3.87
CA ILE A 132 -7.00 4.64 -3.92
C ILE A 132 -7.32 4.26 -5.35
N GLU A 133 -7.71 3.01 -5.56
CA GLU A 133 -8.05 2.46 -6.86
C GLU A 133 -9.53 2.09 -6.87
N ASP A 134 -10.40 3.05 -7.21
CA ASP A 134 -11.73 2.84 -7.80
C ASP A 134 -12.46 4.17 -8.07
N SER A 135 -13.70 4.08 -8.56
CA SER A 135 -14.64 5.21 -8.66
C SER A 135 -14.94 5.81 -7.28
N LEU A 136 -14.55 7.07 -7.10
CA LEU A 136 -14.56 7.77 -5.83
C LEU A 136 -15.71 8.78 -5.71
N THR A 137 -16.56 8.59 -4.69
CA THR A 137 -17.46 9.62 -4.15
C THR A 137 -17.18 9.80 -2.67
N LEU A 138 -15.95 10.21 -2.35
CA LEU A 138 -15.52 10.41 -0.96
C LEU A 138 -16.08 11.69 -0.34
N ALA A 139 -16.22 11.63 0.98
CA ALA A 139 -16.43 12.81 1.79
C ALA A 139 -15.12 13.58 2.03
N ALA A 140 -13.98 12.88 2.22
CA ALA A 140 -12.64 13.48 2.35
C ALA A 140 -11.50 12.47 2.11
N ILE A 141 -10.36 12.97 1.58
CA ILE A 141 -9.04 12.30 1.61
C ILE A 141 -8.08 13.18 2.41
N ASP A 142 -7.40 12.60 3.40
CA ASP A 142 -6.22 13.20 4.02
C ASP A 142 -4.99 12.36 3.66
N LEU A 143 -4.05 12.95 2.92
CA LEU A 143 -2.80 12.33 2.51
C LEU A 143 -1.63 13.07 3.16
N THR A 144 -0.88 12.38 4.01
CA THR A 144 0.37 12.88 4.57
C THR A 144 1.53 12.05 4.05
N LEU A 145 2.45 12.69 3.31
CA LEU A 145 3.72 12.12 2.87
C LEU A 145 4.86 12.76 3.65
N LYS A 146 5.71 11.93 4.27
CA LYS A 146 6.95 12.36 4.92
C LYS A 146 8.09 11.46 4.47
N ASN A 147 9.19 12.08 4.07
CA ASN A 147 10.47 11.44 3.78
C ASN A 147 11.51 11.86 4.81
#